data_AF-A0A8D0GFE4-F1
#
_entry.id   AF-A0A8D0GFE4-F1
#
_cell.length_a   1.000
_cell.length_b   1.000
_cell.length_c   1.000
_cell.angle_alpha   90.00
_cell.angle_beta   90.00
_cell.angle_gamma   90.00
#
_symmetry.space_group_name_H-M   'P 1'
#
loop_
_entity.id
_entity.type
_entity.pdbx_description
1 polymer ?
#
loop_
_entity_poly.entity_id
_entity_poly.type
_entity_poly.pdbx_seq_one_letter_code
_entity_poly.pdbx_strand_id
1 'polypeptide(L)'
;MCSVDTGPTFAAIPCLSGRRQGSLVLYRIDRYPKDMLGPITFIWKPRKKSDDIAENRQLWIWVHPTLKKDILTELKAVFQCAEPMETCIPEPS
;
A
#
# COMPACT_ATOMS: atom_id res chain seq x y z
N MET A 1 -1.56 -11.38 1.38
CA MET A 1 -2.49 -10.25 1.14
C MET A 1 -2.86 -10.08 -0.34
N CYS A 2 -1.91 -10.03 -1.27
CA CYS A 2 -2.19 -10.17 -2.71
C CYS A 2 -1.95 -11.61 -3.15
N SER A 3 -2.73 -12.13 -4.10
CA SER A 3 -2.53 -13.46 -4.67
C SER A 3 -2.06 -13.34 -6.12
N VAL A 4 -1.00 -14.08 -6.47
CA VAL A 4 -0.50 -14.17 -7.86
C VAL A 4 -1.54 -14.79 -8.80
N ASP A 5 -2.44 -15.60 -8.27
CA ASP A 5 -3.52 -16.26 -9.02
C ASP A 5 -4.58 -15.27 -9.50
N THR A 6 -4.67 -14.10 -8.86
CA THR A 6 -5.62 -13.03 -9.20
C THR A 6 -5.04 -11.95 -10.12
N GLY A 7 -3.76 -12.05 -10.46
CA GLY A 7 -3.07 -11.11 -11.34
C GLY A 7 -1.84 -10.45 -10.71
N PRO A 8 -1.43 -9.27 -11.23
CA PRO A 8 -0.21 -8.61 -10.81
C PRO A 8 -0.24 -8.18 -9.33
N THR A 9 0.84 -8.46 -8.60
CA THR A 9 1.00 -8.04 -7.21
C THR A 9 1.59 -6.63 -7.12
N PHE A 10 1.74 -6.11 -5.89
CA PHE A 10 2.50 -4.88 -5.65
C PHE A 10 3.94 -4.94 -6.21
N ALA A 11 4.51 -6.14 -6.35
CA ALA A 11 5.86 -6.36 -6.85
C ALA A 11 5.93 -6.52 -8.39
N ALA A 12 4.83 -6.31 -9.12
CA ALA A 12 4.82 -6.44 -10.57
C ALA A 12 5.83 -5.47 -11.21
N ILE A 13 6.78 -6.03 -11.98
CA ILE A 13 7.88 -5.32 -12.66
C ILE A 13 7.46 -3.99 -13.31
N PRO A 14 6.38 -3.92 -14.13
CA PRO A 14 6.02 -2.67 -14.79
C PRO A 14 5.63 -1.55 -13.81
N CYS A 15 5.16 -1.89 -12.62
CA CYS A 15 4.77 -0.92 -11.60
C CYS A 15 5.96 -0.44 -10.75
N LEU A 16 7.08 -1.18 -10.73
CA LEU A 16 8.19 -0.88 -9.83
C LEU A 16 8.91 0.44 -10.13
N SER A 17 8.88 0.88 -11.38
CA SER A 17 9.45 2.18 -11.76
C SER A 17 8.69 3.38 -11.18
N GLY A 18 7.46 3.18 -10.71
CA GLY A 18 6.53 4.25 -10.35
C GLY A 18 5.93 4.98 -11.54
N ARG A 19 6.22 4.55 -12.78
CA ARG A 19 5.68 5.15 -14.01
C ARG A 19 4.29 4.63 -14.36
N ARG A 20 3.85 3.55 -13.72
CA ARG A 20 2.58 2.89 -14.00
C ARG A 20 1.86 2.59 -12.71
N GLN A 21 0.58 2.95 -12.68
CA GLN A 21 -0.36 2.55 -11.64
C GLN A 21 -0.72 1.07 -11.79
N GLY A 22 -0.77 0.36 -10.67
CA GLY A 22 -1.31 -1.00 -10.58
C GLY A 22 -2.70 -1.02 -9.98
N SER A 23 -3.43 -2.11 -10.22
CA SER A 23 -4.71 -2.41 -9.56
C SER A 23 -4.74 -3.90 -9.22
N LEU A 24 -5.26 -4.22 -8.03
CA LEU A 24 -5.40 -5.58 -7.55
C LEU A 24 -6.51 -5.67 -6.50
N VAL A 25 -6.87 -6.89 -6.12
CA VAL A 25 -7.80 -7.17 -5.02
C VAL A 25 -7.00 -7.62 -3.80
N LEU A 26 -7.31 -7.03 -2.63
CA LEU A 26 -6.74 -7.45 -1.36
C LEU A 26 -7.62 -8.49 -0.68
N TYR A 27 -6.94 -9.42 0.00
CA TYR A 27 -7.52 -10.44 0.86
C TYR A 27 -6.87 -10.32 2.24
N ARG A 28 -7.60 -10.77 3.26
CA ARG A 28 -7.00 -10.99 4.59
C ARG A 28 -5.82 -11.96 4.49
N ILE A 29 -4.84 -11.80 5.36
CA ILE A 29 -3.59 -12.57 5.35
C ILE A 29 -3.88 -14.08 5.41
N ASP A 30 -3.32 -14.84 4.47
CA ASP A 30 -3.50 -16.30 4.34
C ASP A 30 -4.94 -16.80 4.24
N ARG A 31 -5.88 -15.93 3.82
CA ARG A 31 -7.29 -16.31 3.66
C ARG A 31 -7.73 -16.51 2.21
N TYR A 32 -6.90 -16.18 1.22
CA TYR A 32 -7.24 -16.37 -0.19
C TYR A 32 -7.69 -17.82 -0.48
N PRO A 33 -8.78 -18.05 -1.25
CA PRO A 33 -9.64 -17.06 -1.93
C PRO A 33 -10.80 -16.52 -1.08
N LYS A 34 -10.88 -16.87 0.21
CA LYS A 34 -11.90 -16.43 1.16
C LYS A 34 -11.51 -15.08 1.78
N ASP A 35 -12.48 -14.39 2.40
CA ASP A 35 -12.30 -13.12 3.11
C ASP A 35 -11.61 -12.02 2.27
N MET A 36 -12.25 -11.67 1.15
CA MET A 36 -11.86 -10.54 0.30
C MET A 36 -12.07 -9.20 1.04
N LEU A 37 -11.05 -8.35 1.04
CA LEU A 37 -11.14 -6.97 1.54
C LEU A 37 -11.65 -6.00 0.47
N GLY A 38 -11.24 -6.21 -0.79
CA GLY A 38 -11.77 -5.50 -1.94
C GLY A 38 -10.71 -4.94 -2.89
N PRO A 39 -11.15 -4.25 -3.96
CA PRO A 39 -10.28 -3.73 -4.99
C PRO A 39 -9.55 -2.46 -4.52
N ILE A 40 -8.31 -2.33 -4.96
CA ILE A 40 -7.47 -1.16 -4.71
C ILE A 40 -6.72 -0.75 -5.97
N THR A 41 -6.21 0.47 -5.96
CA THR A 41 -5.20 0.95 -6.92
C THR A 41 -3.98 1.43 -6.16
N PHE A 42 -2.80 1.28 -6.76
CA PHE A 42 -1.56 1.67 -6.12
C PHE A 42 -0.55 2.25 -7.11
N ILE A 43 0.38 3.05 -6.60
CA ILE A 43 1.54 3.50 -7.36
C ILE A 43 2.78 3.50 -6.46
N TRP A 44 3.90 3.05 -7.01
CA TRP A 44 5.19 3.25 -6.37
C TRP A 44 5.64 4.68 -6.61
N LYS A 45 6.16 5.35 -5.58
CA LYS A 45 6.81 6.65 -5.76
C LYS A 45 8.04 6.47 -6.65
N PRO A 46 8.17 7.22 -7.77
CA PRO A 46 9.36 7.16 -8.60
C PRO A 46 10.61 7.54 -7.80
N ARG A 47 11.71 6.82 -8.03
CA ARG A 47 13.01 7.16 -7.43
C ARG A 47 13.59 8.41 -8.10
N LYS A 48 14.10 9.35 -7.30
CA LYS A 48 14.96 10.43 -7.83
C LYS A 48 16.38 9.89 -7.97
N LYS A 49 17.16 10.40 -8.93
CA LYS A 49 18.56 9.97 -9.17
C LYS A 49 19.50 10.18 -7.97
N SER A 50 19.07 10.92 -6.94
CA SER A 50 19.82 11.13 -5.70
C SER A 50 19.42 10.19 -4.56
N ASP A 51 18.39 9.34 -4.75
CA ASP A 51 17.95 8.33 -3.76
C ASP A 51 18.78 7.04 -3.86
N ASP A 52 20.08 7.14 -4.17
CA ASP A 52 20.98 6.00 -4.40
C ASP A 52 21.29 5.18 -3.13
N ILE A 53 20.73 5.56 -1.99
CA ILE A 53 20.79 4.78 -0.74
C ILE A 53 19.39 4.22 -0.46
N ALA A 54 19.29 2.90 -0.53
CA ALA A 54 18.08 2.10 -0.71
C ALA A 54 17.02 2.11 0.41
N GLU A 55 16.91 3.12 1.27
CA GLU A 55 16.26 2.87 2.56
C GLU A 55 14.74 3.10 2.62
N ASN A 56 14.13 3.97 1.82
CA ASN A 56 12.70 4.28 1.98
C ASN A 56 11.92 4.34 0.67
N ARG A 57 11.48 3.17 0.18
CA ARG A 57 10.59 3.09 -0.99
C ARG A 57 9.15 3.32 -0.57
N GLN A 58 8.49 4.32 -1.15
CA GLN A 58 7.11 4.67 -0.81
C GLN A 58 6.12 4.05 -1.79
N LEU A 59 5.04 3.50 -1.24
CA LEU A 59 3.90 2.94 -1.97
C LEU A 59 2.65 3.72 -1.55
N TRP A 60 1.93 4.30 -2.51
CA TRP A 60 0.62 4.90 -2.26
C TRP A 60 -0.48 3.95 -2.68
N ILE A 61 -1.50 3.84 -1.84
CA ILE A 61 -2.64 2.96 -2.04
C ILE A 61 -3.91 3.83 -1.95
N TRP A 62 -4.74 3.74 -2.97
CA TRP A 62 -6.08 4.32 -2.98
C TRP A 62 -7.11 3.20 -2.84
N VAL A 63 -8.08 3.46 -1.97
CA VAL A 63 -9.15 2.53 -1.63
C VAL A 63 -10.46 3.30 -1.53
N HIS A 64 -11.57 2.62 -1.77
CA HIS A 64 -12.89 3.21 -1.51
C HIS A 64 -13.06 3.49 -0.01
N PRO A 65 -13.67 4.62 0.42
CA PRO A 65 -13.78 4.98 1.83
C PRO A 65 -14.44 3.93 2.72
N THR A 66 -15.38 3.16 2.18
CA THR A 66 -16.05 2.07 2.93
C THR A 66 -15.10 0.95 3.32
N LEU A 67 -14.01 0.76 2.56
CA LEU A 67 -13.01 -0.30 2.78
C LEU A 67 -11.81 0.19 3.60
N LYS A 68 -11.67 1.52 3.77
CA LYS A 68 -10.48 2.13 4.38
C LYS A 68 -10.18 1.55 5.76
N LYS A 69 -11.17 1.44 6.63
CA LYS A 69 -10.99 0.96 8.01
C LYS A 69 -10.51 -0.49 8.04
N ASP A 70 -11.15 -1.35 7.25
CA ASP A 70 -10.84 -2.78 7.20
C ASP A 70 -9.45 -3.02 6.63
N ILE A 71 -9.12 -2.37 5.51
CA ILE A 71 -7.80 -2.48 4.87
C ILE A 71 -6.71 -1.91 5.77
N LEU A 72 -6.93 -0.75 6.41
CA LEU A 72 -5.93 -0.15 7.30
C LEU A 72 -5.66 -1.03 8.51
N THR A 73 -6.70 -1.64 9.08
CA THR A 73 -6.57 -2.56 10.22
C THR A 73 -5.75 -3.79 9.82
N GLU A 74 -6.03 -4.37 8.66
CA GLU A 74 -5.26 -5.50 8.14
C GLU A 74 -3.79 -5.14 7.89
N LEU A 75 -3.53 -4.00 7.25
CA LEU A 75 -2.17 -3.53 6.98
C LEU A 75 -1.39 -3.30 8.28
N LYS A 76 -2.01 -2.68 9.30
CA LYS A 76 -1.38 -2.48 10.62
C LYS A 76 -1.04 -3.81 11.28
N ALA A 77 -1.96 -4.77 11.24
CA ALA A 77 -1.75 -6.10 11.83
C ALA A 77 -0.61 -6.86 11.15
N VAL A 78 -0.57 -6.85 9.81
CA VAL A 78 0.42 -7.60 9.03
C VAL A 78 1.82 -6.98 9.10
N PHE A 79 1.91 -5.66 9.01
CA PHE A 79 3.21 -4.96 8.98
C PHE A 79 3.67 -4.49 10.36
N GLN A 80 2.96 -4.85 11.43
CA GLN A 80 3.26 -4.42 12.81
C GLN A 80 3.43 -2.89 12.92
N CYS A 81 2.63 -2.15 12.14
CA CYS A 81 2.73 -0.70 12.05
C CYS A 81 1.93 -0.04 13.18
N ALA A 82 2.57 0.82 13.96
CA ALA A 82 1.89 1.77 14.83
C ALA A 82 1.52 3.02 14.04
N GLU A 83 0.42 3.70 14.40
CA GLU A 83 0.16 5.02 13.83
C GLU A 83 1.25 5.98 14.32
N PRO A 84 1.92 6.72 13.42
CA PRO A 84 2.74 7.82 13.85
C PRO A 84 1.82 8.81 14.56
N MET A 85 2.12 9.16 15.81
CA MET A 85 1.41 10.23 16.50
C MET A 85 1.52 11.49 15.64
N GLU A 86 0.39 12.12 15.32
CA GLU A 86 0.40 13.43 14.68
C GLU A 86 1.08 14.42 15.63
N THR A 87 2.30 14.82 15.33
CA THR A 87 2.89 16.00 15.92
C THR A 87 2.19 17.20 15.30
N CYS A 88 1.21 17.75 16.01
CA CYS A 88 0.67 19.08 15.73
C CYS A 88 1.85 20.06 15.75
N ILE A 89 2.29 20.56 14.60
CA ILE A 89 3.13 21.74 14.54
C ILE A 89 2.16 22.91 14.75
N PRO A 90 2.19 23.62 15.89
CA PRO A 90 1.34 24.79 16.07
C PRO A 90 1.70 25.84 15.01
N GLU A 91 0.69 26.37 14.35
CA GLU A 91 0.79 27.44 13.37
C GLU A 91 1.41 28.68 14.05
N PRO A 92 2.47 29.30 13.50
CA PRO A 92 3.06 30.49 14.10
C PRO A 92 2.07 31.66 14.01
N SER A 93 1.73 32.21 15.18
CA SER A 93 0.88 33.38 15.41
C SER A 93 1.47 34.68 14.86
#